data_AF-A0A0B2QK02-F1
#
_entry.id   AF-A0A0B2QK02-F1
#
_cell.length_a   1.000
_cell.length_b   1.000
_cell.length_c   1.000
_cell.angle_alpha   90.00
_cell.angle_beta   90.00
_cell.angle_gamma   90.00
#
_symmetry.space_group_name_H-M   'P 1'
#
loop_
_entity.id
_entity.type
_entity.pdbx_description
1 polymer ?
#
loop_
_entity_poly.entity_id
_entity_poly.type
_entity_poly.pdbx_seq_one_letter_code
_entity_poly.pdbx_strand_id
1 'polypeptide(L)'
;MIVMISSLSYICLVVGKKVSKAPKIQRLVTPLTLQRNRARIADKKKRIAKAKSEAAEYQKLLASKKISLGIWNILIYSEGVYNS
;
A
#
# COMPACT_ATOMS: atom_id res chain seq x y z
N MET A 1 28.04 -35.35 30.62
CA MET A 1 27.41 -36.62 30.21
C MET A 1 25.92 -36.39 30.04
N ILE A 2 25.50 -36.15 28.79
CA ILE A 2 24.25 -36.54 28.11
C ILE A 2 24.53 -36.18 26.65
N VAL A 3 25.25 -37.11 26.01
CA VAL A 3 25.25 -37.50 24.59
C VAL A 3 24.81 -36.42 23.58
N MET A 4 25.71 -35.87 22.75
CA MET A 4 26.04 -36.44 21.43
C MET A 4 24.87 -37.23 20.79
N ILE A 5 23.97 -36.50 20.15
CA ILE A 5 23.16 -37.03 19.04
C ILE A 5 23.46 -36.17 17.82
N SER A 6 24.70 -36.30 17.37
CA SER A 6 25.11 -36.16 15.98
C SER A 6 24.45 -37.27 15.16
N SER A 7 23.20 -37.08 14.75
CA SER A 7 22.49 -37.97 13.81
C SER A 7 21.12 -37.34 13.53
N LEU A 8 20.66 -37.05 12.33
CA LEU A 8 21.02 -37.57 11.03
C LEU A 8 20.81 -36.47 9.99
N SER A 9 21.70 -36.43 9.00
CA SER A 9 21.37 -35.93 7.69
C SER A 9 20.00 -36.46 7.26
N TYR A 10 19.16 -35.58 6.72
CA TYR A 10 17.94 -35.91 6.00
C TYR A 10 18.25 -36.90 4.87
N ILE A 11 18.30 -38.19 5.19
CA ILE A 11 18.37 -39.29 4.23
C ILE A 11 17.01 -39.97 4.34
N CYS A 12 16.09 -39.53 3.49
CA CYS A 12 14.87 -40.26 3.20
C CYS A 12 15.25 -41.49 2.35
N LEU A 13 15.65 -42.58 3.01
CA LEU A 13 15.79 -43.88 2.38
C LEU A 13 14.40 -44.50 2.23
N VAL A 14 13.77 -44.26 1.08
CA VAL A 14 12.75 -45.18 0.58
C VAL A 14 13.46 -46.48 0.24
N VAL A 15 13.18 -47.50 1.05
CA VAL A 15 13.77 -48.85 1.06
C VAL A 15 14.01 -49.35 -0.38
N GLY A 16 15.28 -49.39 -0.79
CA GLY A 16 15.74 -50.07 -2.00
C GLY A 16 16.07 -49.23 -3.25
N LYS A 17 15.83 -47.91 -3.29
CA LYS A 17 16.24 -47.06 -4.44
C LYS A 17 17.06 -45.86 -3.96
N LYS A 18 18.24 -45.64 -4.54
CA LYS A 18 19.04 -44.43 -4.29
C LYS A 18 18.32 -43.23 -4.92
N VAL A 19 17.60 -42.45 -4.12
CA VAL A 19 16.89 -41.24 -4.58
C VAL A 19 17.65 -40.01 -4.09
N SER A 20 18.15 -39.19 -5.02
CA SER A 20 18.66 -37.87 -4.71
C SER A 20 17.50 -36.88 -4.59
N LYS A 21 17.29 -36.31 -3.40
CA LYS A 21 16.33 -35.22 -3.17
C LYS A 21 17.07 -34.02 -2.61
N ALA A 22 16.83 -32.85 -3.19
CA ALA A 22 17.32 -31.58 -2.66
C ALA A 22 16.23 -30.91 -1.80
N PRO A 23 16.60 -30.26 -0.68
CA PRO A 23 15.67 -29.47 0.10
C PRO A 23 15.21 -28.22 -0.65
N LYS A 24 14.00 -27.75 -0.35
CA LYS A 24 13.46 -26.52 -0.93
C LYS A 24 14.27 -25.32 -0.43
N ILE A 25 14.75 -24.49 -1.37
CA ILE A 25 15.39 -23.22 -1.05
C ILE A 25 14.29 -22.18 -0.77
N GLN A 26 14.13 -21.79 0.49
CA GLN A 26 12.98 -21.01 0.96
C GLN A 26 13.03 -19.51 0.57
N ARG A 27 14.22 -18.92 0.47
CA ARG A 27 14.42 -17.48 0.21
C ARG A 27 15.01 -17.21 -1.18
N LEU A 28 14.81 -18.14 -2.11
CA LEU A 28 15.20 -17.95 -3.50
C LEU A 28 14.37 -16.82 -4.13
N VAL A 29 15.05 -15.86 -4.74
CA VAL A 29 14.38 -14.83 -5.56
C VAL A 29 13.94 -15.48 -6.87
N THR A 30 12.63 -15.51 -7.08
CA THR A 30 12.01 -16.05 -8.30
C THR A 30 11.30 -14.93 -9.09
N PRO A 31 11.07 -15.08 -10.40
CA PRO A 31 10.34 -14.09 -11.19
C PRO A 31 8.97 -13.72 -10.59
N LEU A 32 8.29 -14.71 -10.00
CA LEU A 32 7.01 -14.52 -9.32
C LEU A 32 7.13 -13.64 -8.07
N THR A 33 8.22 -13.77 -7.30
CA THR A 33 8.48 -12.90 -6.15
C THR A 33 8.72 -11.45 -6.59
N LEU A 34 9.42 -11.25 -7.72
CA LEU A 34 9.63 -9.93 -8.31
C LEU A 34 8.33 -9.31 -8.82
N GLN A 35 7.48 -10.10 -9.48
CA GLN A 35 6.18 -9.65 -9.97
C GLN A 35 5.28 -9.16 -8.82
N ARG A 36 5.20 -9.91 -7.72
CA ARG A 36 4.44 -9.51 -6.52
C ARG A 36 4.99 -8.22 -5.89
N ASN A 37 6.30 -8.05 -5.88
CA ASN A 37 6.91 -6.81 -5.39
C ASN A 37 6.54 -5.61 -6.28
N ARG A 38 6.65 -5.77 -7.60
CA ARG A 38 6.24 -4.74 -8.58
C ARG A 38 4.76 -4.38 -8.44
N ALA A 39 3.88 -5.37 -8.27
CA ALA A 39 2.46 -5.15 -8.04
C ALA A 39 2.20 -4.31 -6.79
N ARG A 40 2.81 -4.66 -5.64
CA ARG A 40 2.69 -3.88 -4.40
C ARG A 40 3.12 -2.42 -4.57
N ILE A 41 4.22 -2.18 -5.28
CA ILE A 41 4.72 -0.83 -5.56
C ILE A 41 3.75 -0.06 -6.46
N ALA A 42 3.23 -0.70 -7.51
CA ALA A 42 2.26 -0.10 -8.42
C ALA A 42 0.97 0.30 -7.69
N ASP A 43 0.45 -0.56 -6.82
CA ASP A 43 -0.74 -0.27 -6.03
C ASP A 43 -0.52 0.88 -5.05
N LYS A 44 0.65 0.94 -4.42
CA LYS A 44 1.03 2.08 -3.56
C LYS A 44 1.03 3.39 -4.34
N LYS A 45 1.61 3.40 -5.56
CA LYS A 45 1.62 4.59 -6.43
C LYS A 45 0.20 5.00 -6.85
N LYS A 46 -0.65 4.04 -7.22
CA LYS A 46 -2.06 4.29 -7.57
C LYS A 46 -2.83 4.95 -6.41
N ARG A 47 -2.67 4.45 -5.18
CA ARG A 47 -3.32 5.03 -4.00
C ARG A 47 -2.89 6.48 -3.75
N ILE A 48 -1.59 6.77 -3.89
CA ILE A 48 -1.07 8.13 -3.71
C ILE A 48 -1.61 9.08 -4.79
N ALA A 49 -1.65 8.64 -6.05
CA ALA A 49 -2.19 9.46 -7.14
C ALA A 49 -3.66 9.81 -6.90
N LYS A 50 -4.48 8.82 -6.50
CA LYS A 50 -5.89 9.01 -6.15
C LYS A 50 -6.09 10.00 -5.00
N ALA A 51 -5.34 9.86 -3.90
CA ALA A 51 -5.44 10.78 -2.77
C ALA A 51 -5.06 12.23 -3.16
N LYS A 52 -4.06 12.40 -4.03
CA LYS A 52 -3.67 13.72 -4.54
C LYS A 52 -4.74 14.35 -5.42
N SER A 53 -5.38 13.60 -6.31
CA SER A 53 -6.45 14.14 -7.15
C SER A 53 -7.67 14.55 -6.33
N GLU A 54 -8.07 13.70 -5.37
CA GLU A 54 -9.19 13.98 -4.47
C GLU A 54 -8.93 15.23 -3.60
N ALA A 55 -7.70 15.38 -3.07
CA ALA A 55 -7.33 16.57 -2.32
C ALA A 55 -7.38 17.84 -3.18
N ALA A 56 -6.90 17.78 -4.42
CA ALA A 56 -6.93 18.91 -5.35
C ALA A 56 -8.38 19.30 -5.74
N GLU A 57 -9.25 18.32 -5.95
CA GLU A 57 -10.69 18.55 -6.21
C GLU A 57 -11.37 19.20 -5.01
N TYR A 58 -11.10 18.69 -3.81
CA TYR A 58 -11.65 19.26 -2.58
C TYR A 58 -11.19 20.70 -2.34
N GLN A 59 -9.90 21.01 -2.61
CA GLN A 59 -9.38 22.37 -2.51
C GLN A 59 -10.10 23.35 -3.45
N LYS A 60 -10.39 22.92 -4.70
CA LYS A 60 -11.17 23.73 -5.66
C LYS A 60 -12.57 24.02 -5.12
N LEU A 61 -13.26 22.99 -4.62
CA LEU A 61 -14.60 23.14 -4.04
C LEU A 61 -14.60 24.11 -2.86
N LEU A 62 -13.60 24.00 -1.97
CA LEU A 62 -13.45 24.91 -0.84
C LEU A 62 -13.21 26.35 -1.29
N ALA A 63 -12.38 26.58 -2.31
CA ALA A 63 -12.14 27.91 -2.84
C ALA A 63 -13.44 28.54 -3.37
N SER A 64 -14.21 27.80 -4.18
CA SER A 64 -15.51 28.26 -4.69
C SER A 64 -16.50 28.60 -3.58
N LYS A 65 -16.59 27.75 -2.54
CA LYS A 65 -17.45 28.00 -1.37
C LYS A 65 -17.01 29.25 -0.58
N LYS A 66 -15.71 29.43 -0.37
CA LYS A 66 -15.17 30.61 0.34
C LYS A 66 -15.48 31.92 -0.38
N ILE A 67 -15.31 31.94 -1.71
CA ILE A 67 -15.64 33.13 -2.52
C ILE A 67 -17.13 33.44 -2.41
N SER A 68 -18.00 32.44 -2.58
CA SER A 68 -19.45 32.61 -2.49
C SER A 68 -19.90 33.08 -1.12
N LEU A 69 -19.38 32.49 -0.03
CA LEU A 69 -19.68 32.91 1.34
C LEU A 69 -19.21 34.34 1.63
N GLY A 70 -18.03 34.72 1.12
CA GLY A 70 -17.53 36.09 1.26
C GLY A 70 -18.44 37.11 0.59
N ILE A 71 -18.89 36.83 -0.64
CA ILE A 71 -19.82 37.70 -1.38
C ILE A 71 -21.17 37.80 -0.66
N TRP A 72 -21.73 36.68 -0.20
CA TRP A 72 -22.98 36.66 0.55
C TRP A 72 -22.89 37.47 1.84
N ASN A 73 -21.77 37.37 2.57
CA ASN A 73 -21.57 38.15 3.78
C ASN A 73 -21.53 39.65 3.46
N ILE A 74 -20.76 40.06 2.44
CA ILE A 74 -20.67 41.47 2.00
C ILE A 74 -22.05 42.01 1.61
N LEU A 75 -22.85 41.24 0.86
CA LEU A 75 -24.20 41.64 0.46
C LEU A 75 -25.12 41.82 1.68
N ILE A 76 -25.11 40.89 2.64
CA ILE A 76 -25.88 41.01 3.88
C ILE A 76 -25.47 42.26 4.68
N TYR A 77 -24.16 42.53 4.81
CA TYR A 77 -23.68 43.74 5.49
C TYR A 77 -24.08 45.02 4.74
N SER A 78 -24.09 45.01 3.40
CA SER A 78 -24.53 46.16 2.60
C SER A 78 -26.04 46.39 2.74
N GLU A 79 -26.87 45.37 2.58
CA GLU A 79 -28.33 45.47 2.70
C GLU A 79 -28.78 45.89 4.11
N GLY A 80 -28.05 45.50 5.16
CA GLY A 80 -28.31 45.93 6.53
C GLY A 80 -27.97 47.41 6.81
N VAL A 81 -27.07 48.01 6.05
CA VAL A 81 -26.68 49.43 6.18
C VAL A 81 -27.62 50.35 5.39
N TYR A 82 -28.16 49.89 4.25
CA TYR A 82 -29.12 50.66 3.45
C TYR A 82 -30.58 50.61 3.97
N ASN A 83 -30.89 49.72 4.92
CA ASN A 83 -32.24 49.57 5.51
C ASN A 83 -32.35 50.12 6.96
N SER A 84 -31.42 50.97 7.39
CA SER A 84 -31.49 51.74 8.65
C SER A 84 -31.66 53.23 8.37
#